data_AF-A0A3D0HQQ2-F1
#
_entry.id   AF-A0A3D0HQQ2-F1
#
_cell.length_a   1.000
_cell.length_b   1.000
_cell.length_c   1.000
_cell.angle_alpha   90.00
_cell.angle_beta   90.00
_cell.angle_gamma   90.00
#
_symmetry.space_group_name_H-M   'P 1'
#
loop_
_entity.id
_entity.type
_entity.pdbx_description
1 polymer ?
#
loop_
_entity_poly.entity_id
_entity_poly.type
_entity_poly.pdbx_seq_one_letter_code
_entity_poly.pdbx_strand_id
1 'polypeptide(L)'
;KVNRITLSAKQSTVFDMGVSWVSAKVKELVSPKQVTKLLFNGADGENVVEKLYVNGRATKVEANESHGNAVLGKVTLGEIFTVKKAKAITFAKKQKVTYHVKEADKVKKIVCKKKGNAYRYTWNKTKTTVYTCKFDKKWKKSVGEVPTVYNVYGKKTKKGAYKFLAATKAKKFTTACKYVKVMPAEEW
;
A
#
# COMPACT_ATOMS: atom_id res chain seq x y z
N LYS A 1 2.51 -18.55 14.53
CA LYS A 1 3.19 -17.68 13.54
C LYS A 1 2.19 -17.31 12.46
N VAL A 2 1.84 -16.03 12.31
CA VAL A 2 0.89 -15.60 11.28
C VAL A 2 1.66 -15.04 10.09
N ASN A 3 1.47 -15.65 8.91
CA ASN A 3 2.26 -15.32 7.72
C ASN A 3 1.82 -14.01 7.06
N ARG A 4 0.51 -13.78 6.92
CA ARG A 4 -0.02 -12.54 6.35
C ARG A 4 -1.42 -12.26 6.89
N ILE A 5 -1.65 -11.05 7.36
CA ILE A 5 -2.96 -10.54 7.78
C ILE A 5 -3.31 -9.38 6.87
N THR A 6 -4.49 -9.40 6.26
CA THR A 6 -5.03 -8.25 5.52
C THR A 6 -6.22 -7.71 6.30
N LEU A 7 -6.14 -6.45 6.73
CA LEU A 7 -7.21 -5.81 7.49
C LEU A 7 -8.44 -5.60 6.61
N SER A 8 -9.63 -5.74 7.19
CA SER A 8 -10.89 -5.44 6.50
C SER A 8 -11.29 -3.97 6.69
N ALA A 9 -11.92 -3.40 5.66
CA ALA A 9 -12.15 -1.96 5.52
C ALA A 9 -13.33 -1.40 6.35
N LYS A 10 -13.33 -1.60 7.67
CA LYS A 10 -14.18 -0.77 8.56
C LYS A 10 -13.46 0.57 8.80
N GLN A 11 -14.15 1.70 8.59
CA GLN A 11 -13.60 3.04 8.82
C GLN A 11 -13.17 3.12 10.30
N SER A 12 -11.86 3.33 10.53
CA SER A 12 -11.18 3.21 11.84
C SER A 12 -10.96 1.76 12.30
N THR A 13 -9.85 1.16 11.88
CA THR A 13 -9.39 -0.13 12.42
C THR A 13 -8.44 0.14 13.58
N VAL A 14 -8.92 0.00 14.80
CA VAL A 14 -8.03 -0.23 15.95
C VAL A 14 -7.45 -1.63 15.76
N PHE A 15 -6.12 -1.76 15.63
CA PHE A 15 -5.47 -3.06 15.51
C PHE A 15 -4.81 -3.39 16.84
N ASP A 16 -5.57 -4.04 17.72
CA ASP A 16 -5.05 -4.49 18.99
C ASP A 16 -4.22 -5.76 18.79
N MET A 17 -2.93 -5.69 19.14
CA MET A 17 -2.03 -6.83 19.05
C MET A 17 -1.94 -7.50 20.42
N GLY A 18 -2.83 -8.46 20.63
CA GLY A 18 -2.77 -9.40 21.75
C GLY A 18 -3.73 -9.07 22.89
N VAL A 19 -3.98 -10.09 23.71
CA VAL A 19 -4.50 -9.95 25.06
C VAL A 19 -3.31 -10.05 26.02
N SER A 20 -3.39 -9.40 27.18
CA SER A 20 -2.36 -9.50 28.24
C SER A 20 -1.96 -10.96 28.41
N TRP A 21 -0.66 -11.31 28.36
CA TRP A 21 -0.02 -12.66 28.41
C TRP A 21 0.37 -13.37 27.09
N VAL A 22 0.09 -12.83 25.89
CA VAL A 22 0.53 -13.47 24.61
C VAL A 22 1.41 -12.55 23.75
N SER A 23 2.64 -12.97 23.45
CA SER A 23 3.50 -12.35 22.43
C SER A 23 3.05 -12.75 21.01
N ALA A 24 2.71 -11.77 20.16
CA ALA A 24 2.35 -12.03 18.76
C ALA A 24 3.44 -11.59 17.78
N LYS A 25 3.81 -12.50 16.87
CA LYS A 25 4.71 -12.21 15.73
C LYS A 25 3.98 -12.35 14.41
N VAL A 26 3.79 -11.23 13.73
CA VAL A 26 3.16 -11.10 12.41
C VAL A 26 4.23 -10.84 11.37
N LYS A 27 4.30 -11.70 10.35
CA LYS A 27 5.28 -11.54 9.27
C LYS A 27 4.88 -10.40 8.32
N GLU A 28 3.62 -10.37 7.88
CA GLU A 28 3.10 -9.33 6.99
C GLU A 28 1.73 -8.84 7.49
N LEU A 29 1.59 -7.53 7.69
CA LEU A 29 0.32 -6.88 7.98
C LEU A 29 -0.01 -5.89 6.87
N VAL A 30 -1.15 -6.07 6.22
CA VAL A 30 -1.58 -5.26 5.08
C VAL A 30 -2.80 -4.43 5.46
N SER A 31 -2.61 -3.11 5.44
CA SER A 31 -3.66 -2.10 5.61
C SER A 31 -4.14 -1.62 4.24
N PRO A 32 -5.40 -1.87 3.87
CA PRO A 32 -6.00 -1.35 2.65
C PRO A 32 -6.04 0.18 2.59
N LYS A 33 -6.26 0.72 1.40
CA LYS A 33 -6.31 2.17 1.13
C LYS A 33 -7.40 2.91 1.91
N GLN A 34 -8.48 2.22 2.27
CA GLN A 34 -9.64 2.77 2.95
C GLN A 34 -9.42 2.98 4.45
N VAL A 35 -8.41 2.33 5.03
CA VAL A 35 -8.11 2.44 6.46
C VAL A 35 -7.57 3.84 6.76
N THR A 36 -8.21 4.53 7.70
CA THR A 36 -7.88 5.92 8.08
C THR A 36 -6.83 6.02 9.18
N LYS A 37 -6.76 5.02 10.05
CA LYS A 37 -5.89 5.00 11.22
C LYS A 37 -5.54 3.55 11.58
N LEU A 38 -4.29 3.32 11.96
CA LEU A 38 -3.75 2.10 12.55
C LEU A 38 -3.20 2.48 13.92
N LEU A 39 -3.78 1.89 14.96
CA LEU A 39 -3.32 1.99 16.34
C LEU A 39 -2.69 0.67 16.70
N PHE A 40 -1.43 0.69 17.13
CA PHE A 40 -0.72 -0.45 17.68
C PHE A 40 -0.55 -0.24 19.19
N ASN A 41 -1.54 -0.72 19.92
CA ASN A 41 -1.47 -0.83 21.38
C ASN A 41 -1.06 -2.26 21.66
N GLY A 42 0.06 -2.47 22.36
CA GLY A 42 0.36 -3.80 22.88
C GLY A 42 -0.37 -3.98 24.20
N ALA A 43 -1.03 -5.12 24.38
CA ALA A 43 -1.18 -5.68 25.72
C ALA A 43 0.16 -6.33 26.13
N ASP A 44 0.38 -6.55 27.43
CA ASP A 44 1.61 -7.13 27.99
C ASP A 44 2.17 -8.29 27.13
N GLY A 45 3.40 -8.12 26.63
CA GLY A 45 4.08 -9.06 25.73
C GLY A 45 4.95 -8.38 24.66
N GLU A 46 5.90 -9.12 24.07
CA GLU A 46 6.71 -8.64 22.94
C GLU A 46 5.95 -8.85 21.63
N ASN A 47 5.42 -7.77 21.07
CA ASN A 47 4.65 -7.81 19.83
C ASN A 47 5.50 -7.30 18.65
N VAL A 48 5.53 -8.07 17.55
CA VAL A 48 6.38 -7.77 16.39
C VAL A 48 5.57 -7.84 15.10
N VAL A 49 5.64 -6.79 14.29
CA VAL A 49 5.22 -6.80 12.89
C VAL A 49 6.47 -6.64 12.03
N GLU A 50 6.88 -7.71 11.34
CA GLU A 50 8.10 -7.66 10.52
C GLU A 50 7.93 -6.72 9.31
N LYS A 51 6.78 -6.80 8.61
CA LYS A 51 6.47 -5.94 7.47
C LYS A 51 5.06 -5.37 7.57
N LEU A 52 4.97 -4.04 7.62
CA LEU A 52 3.71 -3.31 7.64
C LEU A 52 3.48 -2.61 6.29
N TYR A 53 2.46 -3.04 5.56
CA TYR A 53 2.04 -2.43 4.29
C TYR A 53 0.91 -1.43 4.54
N VAL A 54 1.15 -0.15 4.26
CA VAL A 54 0.18 0.95 4.42
C VAL A 54 -0.16 1.53 3.05
N ASN A 55 -1.27 1.08 2.47
CA ASN A 55 -1.68 1.49 1.12
C ASN A 55 -2.44 2.82 1.07
N GLY A 56 -2.94 3.32 2.21
CA GLY A 56 -3.62 4.61 2.30
C GLY A 56 -2.67 5.78 2.54
N ARG A 57 -2.70 6.80 1.66
CA ARG A 57 -1.89 8.03 1.84
C ARG A 57 -2.21 8.76 3.14
N ALA A 58 -3.49 8.79 3.51
CA ALA A 58 -3.97 9.50 4.69
C ALA A 58 -3.97 8.64 5.97
N THR A 59 -3.63 7.36 5.88
CA THR A 59 -3.62 6.43 7.01
C THR A 59 -2.62 6.92 8.06
N LYS A 60 -3.13 7.25 9.24
CA LYS A 60 -2.30 7.56 10.40
C LYS A 60 -1.80 6.25 11.01
N VAL A 61 -0.54 6.24 11.42
CA VAL A 61 0.05 5.13 12.16
C VAL A 61 0.50 5.69 13.50
N GLU A 62 0.05 5.05 14.57
CA GLU A 62 0.37 5.40 15.95
C GLU A 62 0.71 4.09 16.66
N ALA A 63 1.80 4.08 17.42
CA ALA A 63 2.29 2.91 18.13
C ALA A 63 3.08 3.38 19.34
N ASN A 64 2.99 2.62 20.44
CA ASN A 64 3.72 2.90 21.68
C ASN A 64 3.47 4.32 22.22
N GLU A 65 2.27 4.86 22.02
CA GLU A 65 1.89 6.15 22.61
C GLU A 65 1.48 5.92 24.07
N SER A 66 2.01 6.73 24.98
CA SER A 66 1.67 6.68 26.40
C SER A 66 0.24 7.21 26.60
N HIS A 67 -0.70 6.31 26.92
CA HIS A 67 -2.06 6.67 27.29
C HIS A 67 -2.27 6.42 28.80
N GLY A 68 -1.96 7.43 29.62
CA GLY A 68 -2.14 7.36 31.08
C GLY A 68 -1.21 6.38 31.80
N ASN A 69 -1.64 5.90 32.97
CA ASN A 69 -0.87 5.00 33.87
C ASN A 69 -0.89 3.52 33.42
N ALA A 70 -1.44 3.20 32.24
CA ALA A 70 -1.43 1.83 31.73
C ALA A 70 -0.07 1.52 31.08
N VAL A 71 0.61 0.48 31.59
CA VAL A 71 1.79 -0.10 30.93
C VAL A 71 1.30 -0.81 29.67
N LEU A 72 1.23 -0.08 28.56
CA LEU A 72 0.92 -0.66 27.26
C LEU A 72 2.19 -1.35 26.74
N GLY A 73 2.07 -2.63 26.37
CA GLY A 73 3.15 -3.43 25.79
C GLY A 73 3.74 -2.78 24.54
N LYS A 74 5.04 -3.00 24.32
CA LYS A 74 5.79 -2.40 23.22
C LYS A 74 5.60 -3.20 21.93
N VAL A 75 5.17 -2.52 20.87
CA VAL A 75 5.13 -3.06 19.50
C VAL A 75 6.38 -2.65 18.74
N THR A 76 7.08 -3.64 18.20
CA THR A 76 8.23 -3.45 17.30
C THR A 76 7.80 -3.59 15.84
N LEU A 77 8.07 -2.57 15.04
CA LEU A 77 7.82 -2.57 13.59
C LEU A 77 9.15 -2.73 12.85
N GLY A 78 9.29 -3.78 12.05
CA GLY A 78 10.51 -4.06 11.29
C GLY A 78 10.68 -3.12 10.10
N GLU A 79 9.79 -3.22 9.12
CA GLU A 79 9.82 -2.41 7.89
C GLU A 79 8.42 -1.91 7.54
N ILE A 80 8.35 -0.66 7.04
CA ILE A 80 7.09 -0.04 6.59
C ILE A 80 7.10 0.13 5.07
N PHE A 81 6.14 -0.47 4.39
CA PHE A 81 5.93 -0.36 2.96
C PHE A 81 4.75 0.57 2.69
N THR A 82 4.98 1.67 1.98
CA THR A 82 3.97 2.72 1.82
C THR A 82 4.05 3.40 0.46
N VAL A 83 3.05 4.22 0.13
CA VAL A 83 2.98 4.98 -1.13
C VAL A 83 3.55 6.39 -0.99
N LYS A 84 3.86 7.03 -2.13
CA LYS A 84 4.35 8.42 -2.17
C LYS A 84 3.42 9.38 -1.40
N LYS A 85 4.01 10.28 -0.60
CA LYS A 85 3.33 11.31 0.22
C LYS A 85 2.42 10.75 1.32
N ALA A 86 2.58 9.49 1.72
CA ALA A 86 1.79 8.92 2.81
C ALA A 86 2.21 9.44 4.19
N LYS A 87 1.24 9.58 5.11
CA LYS A 87 1.50 9.96 6.52
C LYS A 87 2.36 8.92 7.26
N ALA A 88 2.31 7.66 6.85
CA ALA A 88 3.15 6.59 7.40
C ALA A 88 4.66 6.90 7.27
N ILE A 89 5.08 7.69 6.27
CA ILE A 89 6.49 8.13 6.12
C ILE A 89 6.91 9.00 7.31
N THR A 90 6.05 9.92 7.75
CA THR A 90 6.34 10.80 8.89
C THR A 90 6.50 9.99 10.17
N PHE A 91 5.62 9.02 10.39
CA PHE A 91 5.71 8.09 11.51
C PHE A 91 7.02 7.26 11.46
N ALA A 92 7.35 6.67 10.31
CA ALA A 92 8.57 5.88 10.14
C ALA A 92 9.83 6.70 10.45
N LYS A 93 9.87 7.96 10.03
CA LYS A 93 10.97 8.90 10.35
C LYS A 93 11.08 9.18 11.84
N LYS A 94 9.95 9.46 12.51
CA LYS A 94 9.90 9.73 13.96
C LYS A 94 10.40 8.52 14.76
N GLN A 95 9.97 7.32 14.38
CA GLN A 95 10.31 6.07 15.05
C GLN A 95 11.63 5.44 14.56
N LYS A 96 12.34 6.07 13.62
CA LYS A 96 13.58 5.56 13.02
C LYS A 96 13.45 4.14 12.42
N VAL A 97 12.27 3.83 11.89
CA VAL A 97 11.97 2.53 11.25
C VAL A 97 12.34 2.58 9.77
N THR A 98 12.90 1.51 9.23
CA THR A 98 13.18 1.39 7.80
C THR A 98 11.88 1.42 7.01
N TYR A 99 11.83 2.20 5.93
CA TYR A 99 10.62 2.30 5.12
C TYR A 99 10.89 2.30 3.61
N HIS A 100 9.90 1.81 2.87
CA HIS A 100 9.92 1.69 1.43
C HIS A 100 8.76 2.51 0.83
N VAL A 101 9.06 3.37 -0.13
CA VAL A 101 8.07 4.21 -0.80
C VAL A 101 7.94 3.76 -2.25
N LYS A 102 6.78 3.22 -2.59
CA LYS A 102 6.42 2.91 -3.98
C LYS A 102 5.86 4.15 -4.66
N GLU A 103 6.41 4.46 -5.82
CA GLU A 103 6.02 5.57 -6.67
C GLU A 103 5.94 5.08 -8.12
N ALA A 104 4.85 5.39 -8.80
CA ALA A 104 4.69 5.07 -10.21
C ALA A 104 4.37 6.34 -11.00
N ASP A 105 5.00 6.47 -12.16
CA ASP A 105 4.73 7.57 -13.08
C ASP A 105 3.31 7.47 -13.66
N LYS A 106 2.77 8.59 -14.15
CA LYS A 106 1.49 8.54 -14.87
C LYS A 106 1.66 7.80 -16.20
N VAL A 107 0.65 7.01 -16.57
CA VAL A 107 0.60 6.40 -17.91
C VAL A 107 0.49 7.49 -18.97
N LYS A 108 1.45 7.53 -19.90
CA LYS A 108 1.44 8.45 -21.04
C LYS A 108 0.92 7.73 -22.29
N LYS A 109 0.19 8.49 -23.13
CA LYS A 109 -0.28 8.11 -24.47
C LYS A 109 -1.01 6.76 -24.53
N ILE A 110 -2.32 6.79 -24.31
CA ILE A 110 -3.19 5.63 -24.51
C ILE A 110 -3.77 5.70 -25.93
N VAL A 111 -3.45 4.69 -26.75
CA VAL A 111 -3.96 4.56 -28.12
C VAL A 111 -5.03 3.47 -28.16
N CYS A 112 -6.15 3.74 -28.83
CA CYS A 112 -7.26 2.81 -29.03
C CYS A 112 -7.38 2.44 -30.51
N LYS A 113 -7.48 1.14 -30.81
CA LYS A 113 -7.81 0.63 -32.15
C LYS A 113 -8.98 -0.33 -32.07
N LYS A 114 -10.00 -0.16 -32.93
CA LYS A 114 -11.10 -1.12 -33.05
C LYS A 114 -10.55 -2.42 -33.64
N LYS A 115 -10.95 -3.57 -33.08
CA LYS A 115 -10.60 -4.91 -33.55
C LYS A 115 -11.85 -5.79 -33.51
N GLY A 116 -12.56 -5.88 -34.63
CA GLY A 116 -13.87 -6.53 -34.71
C GLY A 116 -14.87 -5.89 -33.74
N ASN A 117 -15.47 -6.70 -32.88
CA ASN A 117 -16.43 -6.28 -31.85
C ASN A 117 -15.77 -5.77 -30.56
N ALA A 118 -14.45 -5.60 -30.55
CA ALA A 118 -13.69 -5.15 -29.38
C ALA A 118 -12.79 -3.95 -29.69
N TYR A 119 -12.20 -3.40 -28.63
CA TYR A 119 -11.24 -2.31 -28.67
C TYR A 119 -9.92 -2.77 -28.05
N ARG A 120 -8.83 -2.58 -28.79
CA ARG A 120 -7.46 -2.84 -28.33
C ARG A 120 -6.82 -1.53 -27.90
N TYR A 121 -6.44 -1.47 -26.63
CA TYR A 121 -5.70 -0.35 -26.05
C TYR A 121 -4.23 -0.71 -25.91
N THR A 122 -3.37 0.26 -26.20
CA THR A 122 -1.92 0.17 -26.00
C THR A 122 -1.40 1.45 -25.36
N TRP A 123 -0.40 1.35 -24.49
CA TRP A 123 0.18 2.50 -23.81
C TRP A 123 1.70 2.40 -23.67
N ASN A 124 2.33 3.54 -23.40
CA ASN A 124 3.79 3.59 -23.21
C ASN A 124 4.22 2.93 -21.89
N LYS A 125 5.46 2.44 -21.85
CA LYS A 125 6.05 1.92 -20.61
C LYS A 125 6.06 3.04 -19.56
N THR A 126 5.56 2.71 -18.39
CA THR A 126 5.56 3.56 -17.20
C THR A 126 6.58 3.01 -16.21
N LYS A 127 7.36 3.87 -15.56
CA LYS A 127 8.33 3.46 -14.55
C LYS A 127 7.65 3.36 -13.18
N THR A 128 7.95 2.28 -12.45
CA THR A 128 7.62 2.17 -11.02
C THR A 128 8.92 2.04 -10.26
N THR A 129 9.09 2.93 -9.29
CA THR A 129 10.30 3.05 -8.48
C THR A 129 9.94 2.77 -7.03
N VAL A 130 10.81 2.01 -6.36
CA VAL A 130 10.79 1.84 -4.90
C VAL A 130 11.98 2.60 -4.34
N TYR A 131 11.69 3.55 -3.46
CA TYR A 131 12.70 4.22 -2.65
C TYR A 131 12.80 3.52 -1.31
N THR A 132 13.97 2.98 -0.98
CA THR A 132 14.24 2.38 0.33
C THR A 132 14.99 3.39 1.18
N CYS A 133 14.47 3.67 2.36
CA CYS A 133 15.06 4.58 3.34
C CYS A 133 15.38 3.80 4.61
N LYS A 134 16.67 3.57 4.86
CA LYS A 134 17.18 2.84 6.03
C LYS A 134 17.81 3.80 7.02
N PHE A 135 17.52 3.63 8.31
CA PHE A 135 18.19 4.38 9.37
C PHE A 135 19.30 3.53 10.00
N ASP A 136 20.53 4.03 9.95
CA ASP A 136 21.70 3.45 10.60
C ASP A 136 22.59 4.60 11.05
N LYS A 137 22.29 5.14 12.24
CA LYS A 137 22.77 6.43 12.78
C LYS A 137 22.41 7.67 11.95
N LYS A 138 22.36 7.55 10.62
CA LYS A 138 21.93 8.52 9.61
C LYS A 138 21.01 7.84 8.60
N TRP A 139 20.17 8.63 7.92
CA TRP A 139 19.29 8.12 6.87
C TRP A 139 20.05 7.85 5.57
N LYS A 140 19.96 6.62 5.06
CA LYS A 140 20.50 6.22 3.76
C LYS A 140 19.33 5.93 2.80
N LYS A 141 19.41 6.45 1.58
CA LYS A 141 18.37 6.27 0.54
C LYS A 141 18.93 5.48 -0.63
N SER A 142 18.25 4.40 -1.01
CA SER A 142 18.50 3.67 -2.26
C SER A 142 17.25 3.62 -3.13
N VAL A 143 17.43 3.33 -4.41
CA VAL A 143 16.38 3.39 -5.43
C VAL A 143 16.43 2.14 -6.28
N GLY A 144 15.30 1.46 -6.45
CA GLY A 144 15.16 0.32 -7.35
C GLY A 144 13.98 0.49 -8.30
N GLU A 145 14.14 0.07 -9.56
CA GLU A 145 13.01 -0.06 -10.50
C GLU A 145 12.36 -1.43 -10.30
N VAL A 146 11.03 -1.45 -10.22
CA VAL A 146 10.24 -2.69 -10.12
C VAL A 146 9.25 -2.77 -11.28
N PRO A 147 8.78 -3.99 -11.65
CA PRO A 147 7.79 -4.12 -12.70
C PRO A 147 6.50 -3.34 -12.41
N THR A 148 6.08 -2.50 -13.34
CA THR A 148 4.82 -1.74 -13.24
C THR A 148 3.63 -2.66 -13.49
N VAL A 149 2.71 -2.70 -12.52
CA VAL A 149 1.37 -3.29 -12.68
C VAL A 149 0.41 -2.17 -13.03
N TYR A 150 -0.45 -2.39 -14.04
CA TYR A 150 -1.46 -1.45 -14.51
C TYR A 150 -2.85 -1.95 -14.11
N ASN A 151 -3.59 -1.12 -13.38
CA ASN A 151 -5.02 -1.30 -13.15
C ASN A 151 -5.79 -0.71 -14.33
N VAL A 152 -6.51 -1.57 -15.04
CA VAL A 152 -7.31 -1.21 -16.21
C VAL A 152 -8.77 -1.10 -15.77
N TYR A 153 -9.36 0.05 -16.04
CA TYR A 153 -10.76 0.32 -15.80
C TYR A 153 -11.44 0.62 -17.13
N GLY A 154 -12.70 0.21 -17.28
CA GLY A 154 -13.44 0.46 -18.51
C GLY A 154 -14.89 0.82 -18.27
N LYS A 155 -15.48 1.43 -19.30
CA LYS A 155 -16.91 1.69 -19.40
C LYS A 155 -17.36 1.62 -20.85
N LYS A 156 -18.63 1.27 -21.06
CA LYS A 156 -19.22 1.13 -22.40
C LYS A 156 -19.62 2.47 -23.00
N THR A 157 -20.15 3.39 -22.19
CA THR A 157 -20.66 4.70 -22.63
C THR A 157 -19.83 5.87 -22.07
N LYS A 158 -19.89 7.03 -22.71
CA LYS A 158 -19.12 8.23 -22.28
C LYS A 158 -19.51 8.70 -20.88
N LYS A 159 -20.79 8.61 -20.51
CA LYS A 159 -21.31 9.07 -19.20
C LYS A 159 -21.27 8.00 -18.09
N GLY A 160 -20.94 6.74 -18.41
CA GLY A 160 -20.91 5.67 -17.41
C GLY A 160 -19.80 5.81 -16.36
N ALA A 161 -19.94 5.06 -15.26
CA ALA A 161 -18.90 4.88 -14.27
C ALA A 161 -17.84 3.88 -14.76
N TYR A 162 -16.57 4.17 -14.45
CA TYR A 162 -15.48 3.24 -14.71
C TYR A 162 -15.53 2.07 -13.74
N LYS A 163 -15.52 0.84 -14.26
CA LYS A 163 -15.40 -0.39 -13.47
C LYS A 163 -14.02 -1.00 -13.65
N PHE A 164 -13.49 -1.60 -12.60
CA PHE A 164 -12.26 -2.37 -12.68
C PHE A 164 -12.46 -3.55 -13.63
N LEU A 165 -11.52 -3.76 -14.55
CA LEU A 165 -11.53 -4.86 -15.51
C LEU A 165 -10.45 -5.89 -15.19
N ALA A 166 -9.21 -5.43 -15.00
CA ALA A 166 -8.08 -6.30 -14.74
C ALA A 166 -6.88 -5.52 -14.21
N ALA A 167 -5.98 -6.25 -13.54
CA ALA A 167 -4.61 -5.81 -13.29
C ALA A 167 -3.67 -6.56 -14.26
N THR A 168 -2.74 -5.85 -14.90
CA THR A 168 -1.83 -6.46 -15.88
C THR A 168 -0.46 -5.82 -15.85
N LYS A 169 0.60 -6.58 -16.15
CA LYS A 169 1.95 -6.05 -16.42
C LYS A 169 2.15 -5.71 -17.90
N ALA A 170 1.23 -6.14 -18.77
CA ALA A 170 1.31 -5.90 -20.20
C ALA A 170 1.02 -4.44 -20.54
N LYS A 171 1.61 -3.95 -21.63
CA LYS A 171 1.38 -2.60 -22.19
C LYS A 171 0.19 -2.55 -23.17
N LYS A 172 -0.65 -3.58 -23.15
CA LYS A 172 -1.77 -3.77 -24.08
C LYS A 172 -2.92 -4.47 -23.38
N PHE A 173 -4.16 -4.10 -23.73
CA PHE A 173 -5.36 -4.73 -23.22
C PHE A 173 -6.48 -4.69 -24.26
N THR A 174 -7.27 -5.76 -24.37
CA THR A 174 -8.40 -5.83 -25.30
C THR A 174 -9.68 -5.98 -24.51
N THR A 175 -10.70 -5.18 -24.84
CA THR A 175 -11.98 -5.19 -24.12
C THR A 175 -13.12 -4.74 -25.03
N ALA A 176 -14.35 -5.13 -24.70
CA ALA A 176 -15.56 -4.60 -25.32
C ALA A 176 -15.86 -3.15 -24.88
N CYS A 177 -15.21 -2.63 -23.84
CA CYS A 177 -15.42 -1.25 -23.39
C CYS A 177 -14.81 -0.23 -24.37
N LYS A 178 -15.62 0.73 -24.84
CA LYS A 178 -15.19 1.81 -25.75
C LYS A 178 -14.35 2.89 -25.06
N TYR A 179 -14.39 2.98 -23.74
CA TYR A 179 -13.59 3.94 -22.97
C TYR A 179 -12.82 3.22 -21.88
N VAL A 180 -11.51 3.42 -21.85
CA VAL A 180 -10.59 2.80 -20.88
C VAL A 180 -9.78 3.86 -20.17
N LYS A 181 -9.56 3.64 -18.88
CA LYS A 181 -8.62 4.38 -18.03
C LYS A 181 -7.58 3.39 -17.51
N VAL A 182 -6.32 3.71 -17.70
CA VAL A 182 -5.20 2.90 -17.20
C VAL A 182 -4.45 3.71 -16.16
N MET A 183 -4.23 3.12 -14.99
CA MET A 183 -3.46 3.73 -13.91
C MET A 183 -2.45 2.71 -13.40
N PRO A 184 -1.20 3.09 -13.07
CA PRO A 184 -0.32 2.17 -12.38
C PRO A 184 -0.91 1.82 -11.00
N ALA A 185 -0.69 0.60 -10.54
CA ALA A 185 -1.02 0.19 -9.19
C ALA A 185 0.01 0.78 -8.22
N GLU A 186 -0.42 1.74 -7.41
CA GLU A 186 0.42 2.33 -6.37
C GLU A 186 0.47 1.44 -5.12
N GLU A 187 -0.53 0.58 -4.92
CA GLU A 187 -0.64 -0.31 -3.76
C GLU A 187 0.46 -1.40 -3.78
N TRP A 188 0.92 -1.79 -2.60
CA TRP A 188 1.89 -2.86 -2.40
C TRP A 188 1.25 -4.25 -2.41
#